data_AF-A0A392U6G2-F1
#
_entry.id   AF-A0A392U6G2-F1
#
_cell.length_a   1.000
_cell.length_b   1.000
_cell.length_c   1.000
_cell.angle_alpha   90.00
_cell.angle_beta   90.00
_cell.angle_gamma   90.00
#
_symmetry.space_group_name_H-M   'P 1'
#
loop_
_entity.id
_entity.type
_entity.pdbx_description
1 polymer ?
#
loop_
_entity_poly.entity_id
_entity_poly.type
_entity_poly.pdbx_seq_one_letter_code
_entity_poly.pdbx_strand_id
1 'polypeptide(L)' 'SQLPLPVIDFSDENLKLGTDKCVSVCQVVRTAFEEHGGFLSLYDKINTKLYDSVFSAMKQLVRICMVWGKWREP' A
#
# COMPACT_ATOMS: atom_id res chain seq x y z
N SER A 1 9.64 -2.11 20.46
CA SER A 1 8.57 -3.05 20.04
C SER A 1 7.89 -2.44 18.82
N GLN A 2 7.85 -3.14 17.69
CA GLN A 2 6.99 -2.70 16.58
C GLN A 2 5.54 -2.99 16.98
N LEU A 3 4.68 -1.97 17.00
CA LEU A 3 3.25 -2.17 17.08
C LEU A 3 2.80 -2.82 15.76
N PRO A 4 2.01 -3.91 15.79
CA PRO A 4 1.49 -4.50 14.55
C PRO A 4 0.64 -3.45 13.84
N LEU A 5 0.92 -3.23 12.55
CA LEU A 5 0.12 -2.31 11.75
C LEU A 5 -1.33 -2.83 11.71
N PRO A 6 -2.32 -1.97 11.98
CA PRO A 6 -3.72 -2.36 11.92
C PRO A 6 -4.09 -2.70 10.48
N VAL A 7 -4.99 -3.65 10.31
CA VAL A 7 -5.57 -3.98 9.00
C VAL A 7 -6.89 -3.23 8.86
N ILE A 8 -7.05 -2.49 7.77
CA ILE A 8 -8.28 -1.75 7.45
C ILE A 8 -8.86 -2.33 6.16
N ASP A 9 -10.13 -2.75 6.19
CA ASP A 9 -10.83 -3.30 5.04
C ASP A 9 -11.51 -2.21 4.21
N PHE A 10 -11.09 -2.09 2.96
CA PHE A 10 -11.62 -1.17 1.95
C PHE A 10 -12.46 -1.88 0.88
N SER A 11 -12.68 -3.19 1.01
CA SER A 11 -13.43 -3.99 0.06
C SER A 11 -14.95 -3.75 0.17
N ASP A 12 -15.40 -3.27 1.32
CA ASP A 12 -16.81 -3.02 1.64
C ASP A 12 -17.49 -2.07 0.65
N GLU A 13 -18.51 -2.56 -0.05
CA GLU A 13 -19.23 -1.79 -1.07
C GLU A 13 -20.02 -0.60 -0.52
N ASN A 14 -20.31 -0.58 0.78
CA ASN A 14 -20.97 0.55 1.45
C ASN A 14 -20.00 1.66 1.85
N LEU A 15 -18.69 1.42 1.70
CA LEU A 15 -17.65 2.42 1.89
C LEU A 15 -17.59 3.38 0.69
N LYS A 16 -18.61 4.21 0.58
CA LYS A 16 -18.73 5.25 -0.46
C LYS A 16 -18.46 6.62 0.13
N LEU A 17 -17.88 7.51 -0.67
CA LEU A 17 -17.66 8.89 -0.26
C LEU A 17 -18.97 9.53 0.21
N GLY A 18 -18.92 10.23 1.34
CA GLY A 18 -20.07 10.91 1.92
C GLY A 18 -20.98 10.04 2.80
N THR A 19 -20.69 8.74 2.98
CA THR A 19 -21.41 7.92 3.96
C THR A 19 -20.81 8.06 5.36
N ASP A 20 -21.63 7.86 6.40
CA ASP A 20 -21.15 7.83 7.80
C ASP A 20 -20.04 6.78 8.00
N LYS A 21 -20.12 5.69 7.24
CA LYS A 21 -19.09 4.64 7.23
C LYS A 21 -17.76 5.15 6.69
N CYS A 22 -17.77 5.96 5.62
CA CYS A 22 -16.57 6.61 5.12
C CYS A 22 -15.96 7.57 6.15
N VAL A 23 -16.80 8.33 6.88
CA VAL A 23 -16.32 9.22 7.95
C VAL A 23 -15.68 8.42 9.08
N SER A 24 -16.30 7.31 9.49
CA SER A 24 -15.77 6.40 10.51
C SER A 24 -14.43 5.79 10.09
N VAL A 25 -14.33 5.27 8.86
CA VAL A 25 -13.06 4.73 8.34
C VAL A 25 -11.98 5.80 8.24
N CYS A 26 -12.32 7.04 7.90
CA CYS A 26 -11.35 8.15 7.92
C CYS A 26 -10.78 8.41 9.31
N GLN A 27 -11.58 8.24 10.38
CA GLN A 27 -11.07 8.33 11.75
C GLN A 27 -10.10 7.19 12.05
N VAL A 28 -10.45 5.95 11.68
CA VAL A 28 -9.56 4.78 11.86
C VAL A 28 -8.24 4.96 11.10
N VAL A 29 -8.28 5.42 9.85
CA VAL A 29 -7.10 5.71 9.03
C VAL A 29 -6.21 6.76 9.71
N ARG A 30 -6.81 7.82 10.24
CA ARG A 30 -6.08 8.88 10.95
C ARG A 30 -5.37 8.31 12.19
N THR A 31 -6.11 7.60 13.04
CA THR A 31 -5.56 6.99 14.25
C THR A 31 -4.42 6.01 13.92
N ALA A 32 -4.55 5.23 12.86
CA ALA A 32 -3.49 4.32 12.44
C ALA A 32 -2.18 5.05 12.07
N PHE A 33 -2.27 6.22 11.44
CA PHE A 33 -1.08 7.06 11.20
C PHE A 33 -0.54 7.69 12.48
N GLU A 34 -1.42 8.25 13.32
CA GLU A 34 -1.03 8.93 14.57
C GLU A 34 -0.36 7.99 15.57
N GLU A 35 -0.86 6.77 15.71
CA GLU A 35 -0.41 5.83 16.75
C GLU A 35 0.57 4.76 16.25
N HIS A 36 0.50 4.39 14.96
CA HIS A 36 1.26 3.26 14.41
C HIS A 36 2.13 3.62 13.20
N GLY A 37 2.03 4.86 12.71
CA GLY A 37 2.74 5.31 11.52
C GLY A 37 2.17 4.76 10.21
N GLY A 38 1.06 4.02 10.24
CA GLY A 38 0.41 3.48 9.05
C GLY A 38 -0.52 2.31 9.33
N PHE A 39 -0.95 1.65 8.25
CA PHE A 39 -1.85 0.49 8.27
C PHE A 39 -1.62 -0.41 7.05
N LEU A 40 -2.13 -1.64 7.12
CA LEU A 40 -2.27 -2.54 5.98
C LEU A 40 -3.68 -2.42 5.42
N SER A 41 -3.84 -2.16 4.12
CA SER A 41 -5.16 -2.17 3.49
C SER A 41 -5.50 -3.55 2.96
N LEU A 42 -6.70 -4.03 3.30
CA LEU A 42 -7.33 -5.14 2.60
C LEU A 42 -8.18 -4.56 1.48
N TYR A 43 -7.89 -4.93 0.24
CA TYR A 43 -8.61 -4.45 -0.92
C TYR A 43 -8.60 -5.52 -2.03
N ASP A 44 -9.76 -6.11 -2.28
CA ASP A 44 -9.94 -7.25 -3.18
C ASP A 44 -10.16 -6.85 -4.65
N LYS A 45 -10.38 -5.56 -4.94
CA LYS A 45 -10.74 -5.08 -6.29
C LYS A 45 -9.53 -4.90 -7.21
N ILE A 46 -8.30 -5.14 -6.73
CA ILE A 46 -7.11 -5.11 -7.58
C ILE A 46 -6.88 -6.48 -8.20
N ASN A 47 -6.87 -6.53 -9.53
CA ASN A 47 -6.56 -7.73 -10.30
C ASN A 47 -5.12 -8.19 -10.05
N THR A 48 -4.91 -9.48 -9.82
CA THR A 48 -3.58 -10.10 -9.65
C THR A 48 -2.64 -9.82 -10.82
N LYS A 49 -3.14 -9.73 -12.06
CA LYS A 49 -2.33 -9.34 -13.23
C LYS A 49 -1.71 -7.95 -13.10
N LEU A 50 -2.42 -7.01 -12.44
CA LEU A 50 -1.88 -5.68 -12.19
C LEU A 50 -0.75 -5.74 -11.17
N TYR A 51 -0.93 -6.50 -10.08
CA TYR A 51 0.12 -6.75 -9.08
C TYR A 51 1.38 -7.33 -9.73
N ASP A 52 1.23 -8.40 -10.52
CA ASP A 52 2.35 -9.07 -11.18
C ASP A 52 3.08 -8.14 -12.15
N SER A 53 2.34 -7.33 -12.91
CA SER A 53 2.90 -6.37 -13.86
C SER A 53 3.72 -5.29 -13.16
N VAL A 54 3.16 -4.65 -12.12
CA VAL A 54 3.86 -3.62 -11.33
C VAL A 54 5.09 -4.22 -10.64
N PHE A 55 4.96 -5.39 -10.03
CA PHE A 55 6.06 -6.05 -9.36
C PHE A 55 7.17 -6.46 -10.33
N SER A 56 6.81 -6.93 -11.54
CA SER A 56 7.77 -7.22 -12.61
C SER A 56 8.52 -5.97 -13.07
N ALA A 57 7.81 -4.85 -13.28
CA ALA A 57 8.42 -3.58 -13.65
C ALA A 57 9.39 -3.05 -12.58
N MET A 58 9.02 -3.14 -11.30
CA MET A 58 9.89 -2.75 -10.18
C MET A 58 11.16 -3.62 -10.11
N LYS A 59 11.05 -4.93 -10.32
CA LYS A 59 12.24 -5.81 -10.42
C LYS A 59 13.17 -5.38 -11.55
N GLN A 60 12.62 -5.00 -12.71
CA GLN A 60 13.42 -4.50 -13.83
C GLN A 60 14.10 -3.17 -13.47
N LEU A 61 13.38 -2.24 -12.84
CA LEU A 61 13.94 -0.96 -12.40
C LEU A 61 15.11 -1.16 -11.42
N VAL A 62 14.92 -1.98 -10.38
CA VAL A 62 15.99 -2.28 -9.40
C VAL A 62 17.18 -2.96 -10.07
N ARG A 63 16.93 -3.88 -11.01
CA ARG A 63 18.00 -4.52 -11.78
C ARG A 63 18.79 -3.49 -12.60
N ILE A 64 18.11 -2.55 -13.26
CA ILE A 64 18.76 -1.48 -14.01
C ILE A 64 19.61 -0.62 -13.07
N CYS A 65 19.07 -0.20 -11.92
CA CYS A 65 19.83 0.60 -10.93
C CYS A 65 21.07 -0.14 -10.42
N MET A 66 20.97 -1.44 -10.15
CA MET A 66 22.11 -2.24 -9.70
C MET A 66 23.15 -2.47 -10.83
N VAL A 67 22.71 -2.59 -12.08
CA VAL A 67 23.62 -2.66 -13.23
C VAL A 67 24.31 -1.32 -13.47
N TRP A 68 23.57 -0.21 -13.45
CA TRP A 68 24.11 1.14 -13.60
C TRP A 68 25.07 1.54 -12.47
N GLY A 69 24.87 1.04 -11.26
CA GLY A 69 25.82 1.19 -10.15
C GLY A 69 27.14 0.45 -10.37
N LYS A 70 27.16 -0.65 -11.14
CA LYS A 70 28.39 -1.42 -11.45
C LYS A 70 29.23 -0.84 -12.59
N TRP A 71 28.67 0.06 -13.41
CA TRP A 71 29.39 0.72 -14.52
C TRP A 71 29.82 2.16 -14.17
N ARG A 72 29.72 2.55 -12.89
CA ARG A 72 30.14 3.86 -12.36
C ARG A 72 31.31 3.70 -11.38
N GLU A 73 32.32 2.95 -11.77
CA GLU A 73 33.70 3.14 -11.31
C GLU A 73 34.60 3.17 -12.56
N PRO A 74 35.65 4.02 -12.57
CA PRO A 74 36.36 4.45 -13.78
C PRO A 74 37.13 3.34 -14.53
#